data_AF-A0A1Q4YKC9-F1
#
_entry.id   AF-A0A1Q4YKC9-F1
#
_cell.length_a   1.000
_cell.length_b   1.000
_cell.length_c   1.000
_cell.angle_alpha   90.00
_cell.angle_beta   90.00
_cell.angle_gamma   90.00
#
_symmetry.space_group_name_H-M   'P 1'
#
loop_
_entity.id
_entity.type
_entity.pdbx_description
1 polymer ?
#
loop_
_entity_poly.entity_id
_entity_poly.type
_entity_poly.pdbx_seq_one_letter_code
_entity_poly.pdbx_strand_id
1 'polypeptide(L)'
;MRTHVRLDHADAAQAARTLPGVWTFAGVYSIRASAANAVKRVSRALRMPSYAPAGAYEAYAAGHEDGTALWVRYLVGVTDPEPRPRSMTYRVINRGTSRSYEGLHIETVTVAAECPRCGGPRGAAIRHRFCEDGEWYVCDRWTNPCDNVDEYHAVLAEHSARQQAIRDAEIRTAYRIRNFEARELDRDARPVRDVALPRIAASSDPVGFEAAMVRSAAALGRGKDLATAAWTAVDPVRTAAEIETLAARRRLALLSPRKDAK
;
A
#
# COMPACT_ATOMS: atom_id res chain seq x y z
N MET A 1 35.17 11.83 -11.67
CA MET A 1 35.17 10.74 -12.67
C MET A 1 34.59 9.52 -11.98
N ARG A 2 33.39 9.05 -12.34
CA ARG A 2 32.86 7.78 -11.81
C ARG A 2 33.54 6.64 -12.57
N THR A 3 34.35 5.84 -11.88
CA THR A 3 34.93 4.63 -12.47
C THR A 3 33.77 3.68 -12.76
N HIS A 4 33.46 3.47 -14.04
CA HIS A 4 32.49 2.44 -14.42
C HIS A 4 33.07 1.08 -14.02
N VAL A 5 32.65 0.56 -12.87
CA VAL A 5 32.97 -0.81 -12.47
C VAL A 5 32.41 -1.72 -13.55
N ARG A 6 33.32 -2.39 -14.28
CA ARG A 6 32.94 -3.34 -15.33
C ARG A 6 32.17 -4.47 -14.66
N LEU A 7 30.97 -4.75 -15.19
CA LEU A 7 30.13 -5.85 -14.73
C LEU A 7 30.81 -7.18 -15.10
N ASP A 8 31.39 -7.87 -14.13
CA ASP A 8 31.89 -9.22 -14.32
C ASP A 8 30.85 -10.26 -13.90
N HIS A 9 30.04 -10.66 -14.89
CA HIS A 9 29.01 -11.67 -14.69
C HIS A 9 29.57 -13.08 -14.44
N ALA A 10 30.80 -13.37 -14.87
CA ALA A 10 31.41 -14.67 -14.61
C ALA A 10 31.78 -14.79 -13.13
N ASP A 11 32.42 -13.76 -12.58
CA ASP A 11 32.78 -13.71 -11.17
C ASP A 11 31.54 -13.73 -10.27
N ALA A 12 30.52 -12.93 -10.59
CA ALA A 12 29.27 -12.93 -9.81
C ALA A 12 28.55 -14.29 -9.83
N ALA A 13 28.51 -14.97 -10.99
CA ALA A 13 27.94 -16.30 -11.10
C ALA A 13 28.75 -17.33 -10.31
N GLN A 14 30.08 -17.22 -10.32
CA GLN A 14 30.96 -18.10 -9.56
C GLN A 14 30.78 -17.89 -8.04
N ALA A 15 30.71 -16.65 -7.58
CA ALA A 15 30.44 -16.32 -6.18
C ALA A 15 29.05 -16.81 -5.73
N ALA A 16 28.02 -16.72 -6.57
CA ALA A 16 26.71 -17.29 -6.26
C ALA A 16 26.73 -18.83 -6.18
N ARG A 17 27.60 -19.51 -6.94
CA ARG A 17 27.77 -20.97 -6.88
C ARG A 17 28.45 -21.44 -5.61
N THR A 18 29.37 -20.65 -5.03
CA THR A 18 30.05 -21.03 -3.78
C THR A 18 29.12 -20.97 -2.57
N LEU A 19 28.03 -20.19 -2.65
CA LEU A 19 27.01 -20.05 -1.60
C LEU A 19 25.59 -20.20 -2.18
N PRO A 20 25.15 -21.42 -2.54
CA PRO A 20 23.82 -21.66 -3.08
C PRO A 20 22.71 -21.12 -2.17
N GLY A 21 21.69 -20.50 -2.77
CA GLY A 21 20.56 -19.88 -2.06
C GLY A 21 20.83 -18.46 -1.55
N VAL A 22 22.09 -18.03 -1.47
CA VAL A 22 22.47 -16.70 -0.99
C VAL A 22 22.48 -15.69 -2.14
N TRP A 23 21.87 -14.53 -1.91
CA TRP A 23 21.86 -13.42 -2.86
C TRP A 23 23.23 -12.77 -2.98
N THR A 24 23.74 -12.74 -4.20
CA THR A 24 25.04 -12.21 -4.59
C THR A 24 24.85 -10.99 -5.50
N PHE A 25 25.63 -9.94 -5.26
CA PHE A 25 25.64 -8.75 -6.10
C PHE A 25 26.30 -9.05 -7.45
N ALA A 26 25.60 -8.79 -8.55
CA ALA A 26 26.14 -8.98 -9.90
C ALA A 26 26.55 -7.67 -10.59
N GLY A 27 26.22 -6.53 -9.97
CA GLY A 27 26.64 -5.20 -10.40
C GLY A 27 25.50 -4.23 -10.71
N VAL A 28 25.83 -3.00 -11.12
CA VAL A 28 24.88 -1.90 -11.34
C VAL A 28 24.73 -1.56 -12.82
N TYR A 29 23.49 -1.46 -13.28
CA TYR A 29 23.15 -0.89 -14.59
C TYR A 29 22.74 0.57 -14.44
N SER A 30 23.10 1.41 -15.41
CA SER A 30 22.76 2.85 -15.40
C SER A 30 21.26 3.14 -15.50
N ILE A 31 20.49 2.23 -16.11
CA ILE A 31 19.04 2.38 -16.29
C ILE A 31 18.28 1.11 -15.88
N ARG A 32 17.09 1.32 -15.32
CA ARG A 32 16.20 0.25 -14.83
C ARG A 32 15.82 -0.77 -15.91
N ALA A 33 15.59 -0.31 -17.14
CA ALA A 33 15.23 -1.19 -18.26
C ALA A 33 16.34 -2.21 -18.59
N SER A 34 17.61 -1.79 -18.50
CA SER A 34 18.75 -2.68 -18.73
C SER A 34 18.88 -3.74 -17.64
N ALA A 35 18.74 -3.34 -16.37
CA ALA A 35 18.73 -4.29 -15.25
C ALA A 35 17.56 -5.29 -15.36
N ALA A 36 16.36 -4.81 -15.70
CA ALA A 36 15.19 -5.68 -15.89
C ALA A 36 15.39 -6.68 -17.04
N ASN A 37 16.06 -6.28 -18.12
CA ASN A 37 16.43 -7.20 -19.20
C ASN A 37 17.50 -8.20 -18.76
N ALA A 38 18.47 -7.78 -17.94
CA ALA A 38 19.49 -8.66 -17.38
C ALA A 38 18.87 -9.73 -16.47
N VAL A 39 17.93 -9.37 -15.60
CA VAL A 39 17.16 -10.32 -14.77
C VAL A 39 16.55 -11.43 -15.63
N LYS A 40 15.86 -11.08 -16.73
CA LYS A 40 15.25 -12.05 -17.65
C LYS A 40 16.29 -12.95 -18.33
N ARG A 41 17.47 -12.42 -18.65
CA ARG A 41 18.55 -13.17 -19.32
C ARG A 41 19.25 -14.13 -18.37
N VAL A 42 19.51 -13.73 -17.13
CA VAL A 42 20.08 -14.59 -16.08
C VAL A 42 19.22 -15.82 -15.88
N SER A 43 17.92 -15.66 -15.63
CA SER A 43 17.03 -16.80 -15.38
C SER A 43 16.89 -17.77 -16.55
N ARG A 44 17.10 -17.30 -17.79
CA ARG A 44 17.01 -18.12 -19.01
C ARG A 44 18.38 -18.51 -19.59
N ALA A 45 19.47 -18.12 -18.95
CA ALA A 45 20.84 -18.19 -19.49
C ALA A 45 21.00 -17.60 -20.92
N LEU A 46 20.14 -16.67 -21.33
CA LEU A 46 20.11 -16.16 -22.71
C LEU A 46 21.22 -15.13 -22.94
N ARG A 47 22.20 -15.50 -23.77
CA ARG A 47 23.38 -14.67 -24.08
C ARG A 47 24.20 -14.31 -22.82
N MET A 48 24.07 -15.11 -21.76
CA MET A 48 24.83 -14.95 -20.51
C MET A 48 25.27 -16.35 -20.03
N PRO A 49 26.25 -16.98 -20.72
CA PRO A 49 26.64 -18.36 -20.48
C PRO A 49 27.12 -18.65 -19.05
N SER A 50 27.63 -17.63 -18.34
CA SER A 50 28.03 -17.74 -16.93
C SER A 50 26.89 -18.21 -16.01
N TYR A 51 25.64 -17.92 -16.38
CA TYR A 51 24.44 -18.29 -15.62
C TYR A 51 23.75 -19.57 -16.15
N ALA A 52 24.42 -20.38 -16.97
CA ALA A 52 23.91 -21.68 -17.38
C ALA A 52 23.94 -22.73 -16.23
N PRO A 53 23.07 -23.75 -16.25
CA PRO A 53 21.94 -23.92 -17.19
C PRO A 53 20.76 -22.98 -16.90
N ALA A 54 19.84 -22.84 -17.86
CA ALA A 54 18.61 -22.06 -17.64
C ALA A 54 17.83 -22.58 -16.42
N GLY A 55 17.27 -21.68 -15.61
CA GLY A 55 16.61 -22.01 -14.35
C GLY A 55 17.55 -22.25 -13.16
N ALA A 56 18.87 -22.30 -13.36
CA ALA A 56 19.84 -22.48 -12.27
C ALA A 56 19.98 -21.25 -11.37
N TYR A 57 19.52 -20.09 -11.81
CA TYR A 57 19.63 -18.83 -11.08
C TYR A 57 18.29 -18.11 -10.98
N GLU A 58 18.07 -17.53 -9.80
CA GLU A 58 17.10 -16.46 -9.62
C GLU A 58 17.80 -15.11 -9.72
N ALA A 59 17.09 -14.09 -10.19
CA ALA A 59 17.59 -12.74 -10.26
C ALA A 59 16.51 -11.71 -9.94
N TYR A 60 16.91 -10.57 -9.37
CA TYR A 60 16.06 -9.38 -9.29
C TYR A 60 16.87 -8.11 -9.50
N ALA A 61 16.15 -7.02 -9.78
CA ALA A 61 16.71 -5.69 -9.92
C ALA A 61 16.16 -4.78 -8.82
N ALA A 62 17.02 -3.98 -8.20
CA ALA A 62 16.64 -3.03 -7.15
C ALA A 62 17.34 -1.68 -7.34
N GLY A 63 16.77 -0.63 -6.75
CA GLY A 63 17.36 0.71 -6.80
C GLY A 63 18.74 0.75 -6.15
N HIS A 64 19.67 1.48 -6.76
CA HIS A 64 21.02 1.72 -6.26
C HIS A 64 21.35 3.20 -6.41
N GLU A 65 22.17 3.77 -5.54
CA GLU A 65 22.59 5.18 -5.64
C GLU A 65 23.20 5.55 -7.01
N ASP A 66 23.84 4.57 -7.65
CA ASP A 66 24.45 4.68 -8.98
C ASP A 66 23.60 4.14 -10.14
N GLY A 67 22.35 3.71 -9.89
CA GLY A 67 21.46 3.21 -10.94
C GLY A 67 20.53 2.09 -10.47
N THR A 68 20.63 0.91 -11.08
CA THR A 68 19.83 -0.26 -10.72
C THR A 68 20.72 -1.49 -10.55
N ALA A 69 20.84 -1.96 -9.32
CA ALA A 69 21.61 -3.15 -8.97
C ALA A 69 20.91 -4.42 -9.47
N LEU A 70 21.70 -5.36 -10.00
CA LEU A 70 21.29 -6.72 -10.30
C LEU A 70 21.80 -7.64 -9.19
N TRP A 71 20.90 -8.42 -8.61
CA TRP A 71 21.19 -9.44 -7.61
C TRP A 71 20.82 -10.80 -8.17
N VAL A 72 21.65 -11.81 -7.89
CA VAL A 72 21.48 -13.18 -8.38
C VAL A 72 21.68 -14.18 -7.23
N ARG A 73 21.00 -15.32 -7.25
CA ARG A 73 21.31 -16.46 -6.37
C ARG A 73 21.27 -17.75 -7.15
N TYR A 74 22.16 -18.68 -6.83
CA TYR A 74 22.21 -20.00 -7.45
C TYR A 74 21.25 -20.95 -6.72
N LEU A 75 20.44 -21.70 -7.47
CA LEU A 75 19.36 -22.53 -6.93
C LEU A 75 19.62 -24.04 -7.04
N VAL A 76 20.60 -24.48 -7.83
CA VAL A 76 20.84 -25.92 -8.00
C VAL A 76 21.29 -26.53 -6.68
N GLY A 77 20.61 -27.59 -6.25
CA GLY A 77 20.84 -28.25 -4.96
C GLY A 77 20.16 -27.58 -3.77
N VAL A 78 19.49 -26.44 -3.96
CA VAL A 78 18.69 -25.79 -2.92
C VAL A 78 17.25 -26.33 -3.00
N THR A 79 16.88 -27.19 -2.06
CA THR A 79 15.49 -27.66 -1.94
C THR A 79 14.63 -26.56 -1.35
N ASP A 80 13.56 -26.17 -2.06
CA ASP A 80 12.59 -25.15 -1.63
C ASP A 80 13.25 -23.82 -1.20
N PRO A 81 13.87 -23.08 -2.15
CA PRO A 81 14.58 -21.85 -1.82
C PRO A 81 13.60 -20.84 -1.22
N GLU A 82 13.85 -20.47 0.04
CA GLU A 82 12.97 -19.57 0.78
C GLU A 82 12.73 -18.29 -0.04
N PRO A 83 11.45 -17.86 -0.19
CA PRO A 83 11.16 -16.64 -0.93
C PRO A 83 11.87 -15.47 -0.26
N ARG A 84 12.38 -14.54 -1.06
CA ARG A 84 13.06 -13.37 -0.51
C ARG A 84 12.13 -12.66 0.48
N PRO A 85 12.54 -12.49 1.75
CA PRO A 85 11.68 -11.83 2.72
C PRO A 85 11.40 -10.40 2.25
N ARG A 86 10.17 -9.92 2.48
CA ARG A 86 9.81 -8.52 2.20
C ARG A 86 10.17 -7.58 3.35
N SER A 87 10.32 -8.14 4.54
CA SER A 87 10.66 -7.43 5.75
C SER A 87 11.51 -8.29 6.67
N MET A 88 12.27 -7.64 7.54
CA MET A 88 13.06 -8.28 8.59
C MET A 88 12.82 -7.57 9.92
N THR A 89 13.10 -8.27 11.01
CA THR A 89 12.96 -7.75 12.37
C THR A 89 14.32 -7.63 13.03
N TYR A 90 14.57 -6.48 13.66
CA TYR A 90 15.80 -6.20 14.41
C TYR A 90 15.45 -5.65 15.79
N ARG A 91 16.35 -5.83 16.75
CA ARG A 91 16.32 -5.13 18.05
C ARG A 91 17.28 -3.96 17.97
N VAL A 92 16.76 -2.74 17.89
CA VAL A 92 17.59 -1.53 17.74
C VAL A 92 17.54 -0.69 19.00
N ILE A 93 18.59 0.10 19.21
CA ILE A 93 18.63 1.06 20.32
C ILE A 93 17.79 2.28 19.92
N ASN A 94 16.77 2.58 20.73
CA ASN A 94 16.02 3.83 20.64
C ASN A 94 16.42 4.73 21.80
N ARG A 95 17.11 5.84 21.50
CA ARG A 95 17.55 6.84 22.51
C ARG A 95 16.50 7.93 22.79
N GLY A 96 15.29 7.78 22.24
CA GLY A 96 14.23 8.77 22.33
C GLY A 96 14.56 10.06 21.55
N THR A 97 13.79 11.11 21.83
CA THR A 97 13.98 12.46 21.26
C THR A 97 14.65 13.43 22.24
N SER A 98 14.82 13.02 23.50
CA SER A 98 15.44 13.87 24.51
C SER A 98 16.94 14.04 24.26
N ARG A 99 17.46 15.23 24.57
CA ARG A 99 18.90 15.50 24.59
C ARG A 99 19.60 14.91 25.82
N SER A 100 18.85 14.57 26.88
CA SER A 100 19.39 14.06 28.15
C SER A 100 19.73 12.57 28.11
N TYR A 101 19.56 11.87 26.98
CA TYR A 101 19.65 10.39 26.88
C TYR A 101 18.70 9.61 27.81
N GLU A 102 17.84 10.31 28.55
CA GLU A 102 16.74 9.71 29.30
C GLU A 102 15.76 9.04 28.32
N GLY A 103 15.54 7.74 28.50
CA GLY A 103 14.62 6.95 27.67
C GLY A 103 15.29 6.00 26.68
N LEU A 104 16.58 5.65 26.87
CA LEU A 104 17.17 4.54 26.15
C LEU A 104 16.37 3.26 26.41
N HIS A 105 15.89 2.64 25.33
CA HIS A 105 15.29 1.32 25.37
C HIS A 105 15.59 0.55 24.08
N ILE A 106 15.43 -0.77 24.14
CA ILE A 106 15.57 -1.65 22.99
C ILE A 106 14.20 -1.84 22.35
N GLU A 107 14.07 -1.43 21.10
CA GLU A 107 12.84 -1.54 20.33
C GLU A 107 12.97 -2.66 19.28
N THR A 108 11.96 -3.53 19.21
CA THR A 108 11.87 -4.54 18.15
C THR A 108 11.20 -3.90 16.93
N VAL A 109 11.97 -3.65 15.88
CA VAL A 109 11.52 -2.94 14.68
C VAL A 109 11.40 -3.89 13.50
N THR A 110 10.34 -3.72 12.72
CA THR A 110 10.16 -4.37 11.41
C THR A 110 10.42 -3.36 10.29
N VAL A 111 11.41 -3.65 9.44
CA VAL A 111 11.85 -2.82 8.31
C VAL A 111 11.90 -3.63 7.02
N ALA A 112 12.13 -2.98 5.88
CA ALA A 112 12.32 -3.66 4.61
C ALA A 112 13.53 -4.61 4.69
N ALA A 113 13.43 -5.77 4.05
CA ALA A 113 14.54 -6.70 3.94
C ALA A 113 15.62 -6.22 2.95
N GLU A 114 15.38 -5.11 2.25
CA GLU A 114 16.32 -4.50 1.30
C GLU A 114 17.11 -3.37 1.97
N CYS A 115 18.40 -3.29 1.69
CA CYS A 115 19.25 -2.17 2.09
C CYS A 115 18.80 -0.91 1.35
N PRO A 116 18.58 0.22 2.04
CA PRO A 116 18.05 1.44 1.42
C PRO A 116 19.02 2.08 0.42
N ARG A 117 20.32 1.73 0.50
CA ARG A 117 21.36 2.28 -0.38
C ARG A 117 21.55 1.48 -1.67
N CYS A 118 21.64 0.16 -1.56
CA CYS A 118 21.96 -0.70 -2.71
C CYS A 118 20.80 -1.58 -3.22
N GLY A 119 19.68 -1.61 -2.48
CA GLY A 119 18.51 -2.45 -2.79
C GLY A 119 18.73 -3.95 -2.63
N GLY A 120 19.94 -4.37 -2.21
CA GLY A 120 20.28 -5.76 -1.89
C GLY A 120 19.66 -6.25 -0.59
N PRO A 121 19.77 -7.55 -0.26
CA PRO A 121 19.31 -8.03 1.03
C PRO A 121 20.07 -7.34 2.16
N ARG A 122 19.37 -7.00 3.25
CA ARG A 122 20.05 -6.61 4.48
C ARG A 122 20.76 -7.81 5.10
N GLY A 123 21.82 -7.52 5.84
CA GLY A 123 22.57 -8.53 6.58
C GLY A 123 21.70 -9.23 7.64
N ALA A 124 22.10 -10.44 8.01
CA ALA A 124 21.50 -11.13 9.15
C ALA A 124 21.79 -10.37 10.46
N ALA A 125 20.82 -10.39 11.38
CA ALA A 125 20.95 -9.80 12.71
C ALA A 125 21.98 -10.57 13.55
N ILE A 126 22.98 -9.86 14.05
CA ILE A 126 24.02 -10.36 14.96
C ILE A 126 23.82 -9.68 16.31
N ARG A 127 23.63 -10.47 17.37
CA ARG A 127 23.45 -9.93 18.72
C ARG A 127 24.69 -9.18 19.16
N HIS A 128 24.52 -7.96 19.64
CA HIS A 128 25.57 -7.12 20.16
C HIS A 128 25.20 -6.63 21.56
N ARG A 129 26.09 -6.86 22.52
CA ARG A 129 25.95 -6.43 23.91
C ARG A 129 26.81 -5.19 24.14
N PHE A 130 26.24 -4.16 24.75
CA PHE A 130 26.94 -2.91 25.07
C PHE A 130 26.50 -2.37 26.44
N CYS A 131 27.30 -1.48 27.02
CA CYS A 131 27.04 -0.82 28.30
C CYS A 131 26.86 0.68 28.04
N GLU A 132 25.79 1.27 28.56
CA GLU A 132 25.52 2.72 28.51
C GLU A 132 25.02 3.15 29.91
N ASP A 133 25.62 4.19 30.48
CA ASP A 133 25.29 4.72 31.82
C ASP A 133 25.29 3.67 32.96
N GLY A 134 26.17 2.66 32.84
CA GLY A 134 26.30 1.59 33.83
C GLY A 134 25.30 0.45 33.67
N GLU A 135 24.35 0.56 32.73
CA GLU A 135 23.39 -0.49 32.40
C GLU A 135 23.82 -1.26 31.13
N TRP A 136 23.56 -2.57 31.13
CA TRP A 136 23.89 -3.45 30.01
C TRP A 136 22.67 -3.73 29.13
N TYR A 137 22.83 -3.52 27.83
CA TYR A 137 21.77 -3.72 26.83
C TYR A 137 22.23 -4.70 25.75
N VAL A 138 21.25 -5.27 25.02
CA VAL A 138 21.50 -6.13 23.86
C VAL A 138 20.68 -5.63 22.68
N CYS A 139 21.35 -5.22 21.62
CA CYS A 139 20.76 -4.87 20.33
C CYS A 139 21.24 -5.84 19.24
N ASP A 140 20.78 -5.64 18.02
CA ASP A 140 21.24 -6.33 16.82
C ASP A 140 22.09 -5.39 15.97
N ARG A 141 23.22 -5.89 15.46
CA ARG A 141 24.04 -5.28 14.41
C ARG A 141 23.95 -6.15 13.17
N TRP A 142 24.15 -5.56 12.00
CA TRP A 142 24.21 -6.31 10.75
C TRP A 142 25.14 -5.61 9.78
N THR A 143 25.67 -6.37 8.83
CA THR A 143 26.50 -5.86 7.75
C THR A 143 25.78 -6.08 6.44
N ASN A 144 25.47 -4.99 5.73
CA ASN A 144 24.90 -5.09 4.39
C ASN A 144 25.98 -5.48 3.38
N PRO A 145 25.66 -6.20 2.30
CA PRO A 145 26.67 -6.62 1.32
C PRO A 145 27.32 -5.47 0.54
N CYS A 146 26.79 -4.25 0.63
CA CYS A 146 27.39 -3.03 0.07
C CYS A 146 28.20 -2.22 1.09
N ASP A 147 28.48 -2.81 2.26
CA ASP A 147 29.14 -2.17 3.41
C ASP A 147 28.41 -0.94 3.99
N ASN A 148 27.19 -0.67 3.53
CA ASN A 148 26.36 0.37 4.15
C ASN A 148 26.04 0.00 5.60
N VAL A 149 26.36 0.91 6.51
CA VAL A 149 25.94 0.82 7.91
C VAL A 149 24.57 1.47 8.03
N ASP A 150 23.56 0.70 8.42
CA ASP A 150 22.24 1.25 8.70
C ASP A 150 22.26 1.89 10.09
N GLU A 151 22.10 3.21 10.12
CA GLU A 151 22.02 3.94 11.38
C GLU A 151 20.68 3.64 12.08
N TYR A 152 20.72 3.31 13.38
CA TYR A 152 19.52 2.90 14.12
C TYR A 152 18.38 3.92 14.06
N HIS A 153 18.68 5.22 14.04
CA HIS A 153 17.65 6.25 13.92
C HIS A 153 16.93 6.23 12.56
N ALA A 154 17.66 5.93 11.46
CA ALA A 154 17.07 5.78 10.13
C ALA A 154 16.18 4.53 10.07
N VAL A 155 16.61 3.44 10.72
CA VAL A 155 15.82 2.20 10.85
C VAL A 155 14.55 2.43 11.67
N LEU A 156 14.63 3.20 12.77
CA LEU A 156 13.47 3.60 13.57
C LEU A 156 12.50 4.49 12.78
N ALA A 157 13.02 5.44 11.98
CA ALA A 157 12.21 6.28 11.12
C ALA A 157 11.48 5.46 10.04
N GLU A 158 12.18 4.52 9.40
CA GLU A 158 11.58 3.58 8.44
C GLU A 158 10.47 2.74 9.09
N HIS A 159 10.74 2.19 10.28
CA HIS A 159 9.75 1.44 11.04
C HIS A 159 8.51 2.28 11.35
N SER A 160 8.71 3.50 11.84
CA SER A 160 7.63 4.45 12.17
C SER A 160 6.79 4.79 10.93
N ALA A 161 7.44 5.06 9.80
CA ALA A 161 6.76 5.32 8.53
C ALA A 161 5.92 4.12 8.08
N ARG A 162 6.45 2.90 8.25
CA ARG A 162 5.71 1.67 7.95
C ARG A 162 4.49 1.49 8.85
N GLN A 163 4.62 1.70 10.16
CA GLN A 163 3.50 1.63 11.11
C GLN A 163 2.42 2.66 10.75
N GLN A 164 2.82 3.88 10.38
CA GLN A 164 1.88 4.89 9.93
C GLN A 164 1.13 4.46 8.67
N ALA A 165 1.83 3.91 7.67
CA ALA A 165 1.21 3.44 6.44
C ALA A 165 0.21 2.30 6.67
N ILE A 166 0.48 1.40 7.64
CA ILE A 166 -0.44 0.33 8.05
C ILE A 166 -1.70 0.94 8.67
N ARG A 167 -1.54 1.83 9.67
CA ARG A 167 -2.67 2.53 10.31
C ARG A 167 -3.53 3.29 9.29
N ASP A 168 -2.89 4.01 8.37
CA ASP A 168 -3.60 4.73 7.31
C ASP A 168 -4.37 3.77 6.37
N ALA A 169 -3.81 2.61 6.06
CA ALA A 169 -4.49 1.59 5.26
C ALA A 169 -5.68 0.96 5.99
N GLU A 170 -5.56 0.73 7.30
CA GLU A 170 -6.66 0.25 8.14
C GLU A 170 -7.79 1.28 8.21
N ILE A 171 -7.47 2.55 8.45
CA ILE A 171 -8.44 3.65 8.46
C ILE A 171 -9.16 3.76 7.11
N ARG A 172 -8.42 3.71 6.00
CA ARG A 172 -9.03 3.72 4.65
C ARG A 172 -9.93 2.52 4.40
N THR A 173 -9.56 1.34 4.90
CA THR A 173 -10.36 0.12 4.76
C THR A 173 -11.63 0.21 5.59
N ALA A 174 -11.54 0.64 6.86
CA ALA A 174 -12.68 0.88 7.73
C ALA A 174 -13.64 1.92 7.13
N TYR A 175 -13.11 2.99 6.55
CA TYR A 175 -13.92 3.98 5.84
C TYR A 175 -14.61 3.39 4.60
N ARG A 176 -13.91 2.57 3.81
CA ARG A 176 -14.50 1.89 2.65
C ARG A 176 -15.61 0.94 3.05
N ILE A 177 -15.41 0.14 4.10
CA ILE A 177 -16.42 -0.78 4.64
C ILE A 177 -17.63 0.01 5.12
N ARG A 178 -17.43 1.04 5.97
CA ARG A 178 -18.51 1.91 6.44
C ARG A 178 -19.29 2.54 5.28
N ASN A 179 -18.60 3.01 4.24
CA ASN A 179 -19.26 3.59 3.07
C ASN A 179 -19.98 2.55 2.21
N PHE A 180 -19.47 1.32 2.15
CA PHE A 180 -20.12 0.21 1.47
C PHE A 180 -21.37 -0.19 2.24
N GLU A 181 -21.28 -0.38 3.55
CA GLU A 181 -22.42 -0.63 4.45
C GLU A 181 -23.44 0.51 4.40
N ALA A 182 -23.02 1.78 4.34
CA ALA A 182 -23.94 2.91 4.16
C ALA A 182 -24.61 2.95 2.78
N ARG A 183 -24.03 2.27 1.77
CA ARG A 183 -24.61 2.11 0.42
C ARG A 183 -25.47 0.86 0.30
N GLU A 184 -25.13 -0.21 1.03
CA GLU A 184 -25.87 -1.48 1.10
C GLU A 184 -27.00 -1.46 2.11
N LEU A 185 -26.92 -0.63 3.17
CA LEU A 185 -28.09 -0.14 3.88
C LEU A 185 -29.03 0.36 2.80
N ASP A 186 -30.10 -0.41 2.65
CA ASP A 186 -30.89 -0.51 1.43
C ASP A 186 -30.94 0.83 0.71
N ARG A 187 -30.56 0.86 -0.57
CA ARG A 187 -30.70 2.05 -1.41
C ARG A 187 -32.12 2.63 -1.29
N ASP A 188 -33.07 1.79 -0.92
CA ASP A 188 -34.47 2.10 -0.69
C ASP A 188 -34.83 2.50 0.76
N ALA A 189 -33.96 2.27 1.76
CA ALA A 189 -34.14 2.71 3.16
C ALA A 189 -33.47 4.04 3.49
N ARG A 190 -32.69 4.63 2.58
CA ARG A 190 -32.07 5.94 2.82
C ARG A 190 -33.11 7.05 2.92
N PRO A 191 -32.99 7.98 3.89
CA PRO A 191 -33.82 9.17 3.92
C PRO A 191 -33.78 9.91 2.59
N VAL A 192 -34.95 10.39 2.15
CA VAL A 192 -35.13 11.11 0.88
C VAL A 192 -34.11 12.24 0.71
N ARG A 193 -33.83 12.94 1.82
CA ARG A 193 -32.86 14.02 1.89
C ARG A 193 -31.46 13.54 1.48
N ASP A 194 -31.01 12.40 1.98
CA ASP A 194 -29.65 11.89 1.75
C ASP A 194 -29.44 11.41 0.31
N VAL A 195 -30.51 10.90 -0.33
CA VAL A 195 -30.50 10.56 -1.76
C VAL A 195 -30.52 11.82 -2.64
N ALA A 196 -31.16 12.89 -2.17
CA ALA A 196 -31.29 14.14 -2.90
C ALA A 196 -30.05 15.05 -2.79
N LEU A 197 -29.27 14.98 -1.71
CA LEU A 197 -28.10 15.84 -1.46
C LEU A 197 -27.08 15.87 -2.61
N PRO A 198 -26.63 14.74 -3.20
CA PRO A 198 -25.73 14.76 -4.34
C PRO A 198 -26.32 15.43 -5.59
N ARG A 199 -27.66 15.39 -5.74
CA ARG A 199 -28.37 15.98 -6.89
C ARG A 199 -28.64 17.47 -6.69
N ILE A 200 -28.91 17.89 -5.46
CA ILE A 200 -28.95 19.30 -5.06
C ILE A 200 -27.59 19.94 -5.37
N ALA A 201 -26.50 19.29 -4.94
CA ALA A 201 -25.14 19.78 -5.17
C ALA A 201 -24.74 19.84 -6.66
N ALA A 202 -25.32 18.99 -7.51
CA ALA A 202 -25.09 18.95 -8.95
C ALA A 202 -26.10 19.80 -9.77
N SER A 203 -27.11 20.39 -9.12
CA SER A 203 -28.12 21.24 -9.77
C SER A 203 -27.51 22.58 -10.16
N SER A 204 -27.94 23.15 -11.30
CA SER A 204 -27.62 24.53 -11.67
C SER A 204 -28.30 25.57 -10.76
N ASP A 205 -29.31 25.15 -10.00
CA ASP A 205 -29.96 25.92 -8.93
C ASP A 205 -30.19 25.01 -7.70
N PRO A 206 -29.18 24.87 -6.81
CA PRO A 206 -29.28 24.02 -5.63
C PRO A 206 -30.38 24.47 -4.65
N VAL A 207 -30.52 25.78 -4.45
CA VAL A 207 -31.48 26.36 -3.49
C VAL A 207 -32.91 26.19 -3.98
N GLY A 208 -33.16 26.47 -5.26
CA GLY A 208 -34.47 26.25 -5.88
C GLY A 208 -34.85 24.77 -5.93
N PHE A 209 -33.89 23.88 -6.21
CA PHE A 209 -34.10 22.43 -6.19
C PHE A 209 -34.48 21.92 -4.79
N GLU A 210 -33.76 22.34 -3.75
CA GLU A 210 -34.09 21.96 -2.37
C GLU A 210 -35.47 22.50 -1.95
N ALA A 211 -35.78 23.75 -2.27
CA ALA A 211 -37.08 24.34 -1.97
C ALA A 211 -38.23 23.62 -2.72
N ALA A 212 -38.01 23.20 -3.98
CA ALA A 212 -38.96 22.41 -4.74
C ALA A 212 -39.19 21.01 -4.12
N MET A 213 -38.11 20.33 -3.71
CA MET A 213 -38.17 19.04 -3.00
C MET A 213 -39.01 19.14 -1.71
N VAL A 214 -38.78 20.17 -0.89
CA VAL A 214 -39.55 20.37 0.36
C VAL A 214 -41.04 20.58 0.08
N ARG A 215 -41.38 21.39 -0.94
CA ARG A 215 -42.78 21.62 -1.33
C ARG A 215 -43.45 20.33 -1.82
N SER A 216 -42.76 19.56 -2.66
CA SER A 216 -43.25 18.29 -3.20
C SER A 216 -43.45 17.24 -2.11
N ALA A 217 -42.50 17.12 -1.16
CA ALA A 217 -42.62 16.24 -0.01
C ALA A 217 -43.84 16.60 0.86
N ALA A 218 -44.03 17.90 1.14
CA ALA A 218 -45.19 18.38 1.91
C ALA A 218 -46.52 18.14 1.18
N ALA A 219 -46.54 18.26 -0.16
CA ALA A 219 -47.74 17.98 -0.96
C ALA A 219 -48.13 16.49 -0.91
N LEU A 220 -47.14 15.59 -1.07
CA LEU A 220 -47.36 14.14 -0.91
C LEU A 220 -47.87 13.80 0.49
N GLY A 221 -47.30 14.39 1.55
CA GLY A 221 -47.74 14.19 2.94
C GLY A 221 -49.21 14.54 3.17
N ARG A 222 -49.76 15.50 2.41
CA ARG A 222 -51.19 15.87 2.42
C ARG A 222 -52.08 15.02 1.51
N GLY A 223 -51.55 13.93 0.94
CA GLY A 223 -52.30 13.05 0.05
C GLY A 223 -52.50 13.60 -1.37
N LYS A 224 -51.83 14.69 -1.76
CA LYS A 224 -51.88 15.14 -3.16
C LYS A 224 -51.13 14.17 -4.06
N ASP A 225 -51.75 13.81 -5.17
CA ASP A 225 -51.08 13.05 -6.22
C ASP A 225 -50.17 13.99 -7.02
N LEU A 226 -48.88 13.64 -7.09
CA LEU A 226 -47.91 14.35 -7.93
C LEU A 226 -47.82 13.74 -9.35
N ALA A 227 -48.41 12.58 -9.60
CA ALA A 227 -48.39 11.91 -10.91
C ALA A 227 -49.40 12.51 -11.90
N THR A 228 -50.42 13.23 -11.42
CA THR A 228 -51.44 13.90 -12.25
C THR A 228 -51.10 15.34 -12.62
N ALA A 229 -50.05 15.93 -12.03
CA ALA A 229 -49.49 17.16 -12.54
C ALA A 229 -48.74 16.82 -13.84
N ALA A 230 -49.25 17.26 -14.99
CA ALA A 230 -48.56 17.07 -16.28
C ALA A 230 -47.12 17.60 -16.14
N TRP A 231 -46.13 16.70 -16.16
CA TRP A 231 -44.73 17.11 -16.11
C TRP A 231 -44.44 17.91 -17.37
N THR A 232 -44.29 19.22 -17.20
CA THR A 232 -43.97 20.11 -18.31
C THR A 232 -42.48 20.39 -18.30
N ALA A 233 -41.86 20.48 -19.48
CA ALA A 233 -40.45 20.86 -19.61
C ALA A 233 -40.17 22.32 -19.23
N VAL A 234 -41.20 23.08 -18.83
CA VAL A 234 -41.13 24.51 -18.47
C VAL A 234 -40.30 24.71 -17.20
N ASP A 235 -40.26 23.73 -16.30
CA ASP A 235 -39.44 23.78 -15.08
C ASP A 235 -38.74 22.42 -14.83
N PRO A 236 -37.52 22.24 -15.38
CA PRO A 236 -36.78 20.99 -15.24
C PRO A 236 -36.31 20.74 -13.80
N VAL A 237 -36.08 21.79 -13.00
CA VAL A 237 -35.65 21.69 -11.59
C VAL A 237 -36.80 21.15 -10.74
N ARG A 238 -38.01 21.70 -10.92
CA ARG A 238 -39.21 21.21 -10.24
C ARG A 238 -39.58 19.79 -10.66
N THR A 239 -39.51 19.48 -11.95
CA THR A 239 -39.81 18.13 -12.46
C THR A 239 -38.86 17.09 -11.86
N ALA A 240 -37.56 17.39 -11.81
CA ALA A 240 -36.57 16.51 -11.19
C ALA A 240 -36.81 16.33 -9.67
N ALA A 241 -37.21 17.39 -8.96
CA ALA A 241 -37.57 17.32 -7.55
C ALA A 241 -38.84 16.47 -7.32
N GLU A 242 -39.87 16.61 -8.16
CA GLU A 242 -41.11 15.82 -8.08
C GLU A 242 -40.87 14.32 -8.34
N ILE A 243 -40.05 13.98 -9.35
CA ILE A 243 -39.63 12.60 -9.65
C ILE A 243 -38.90 11.97 -8.46
N GLU A 244 -37.94 12.69 -7.86
CA GLU A 244 -37.20 12.15 -6.72
C GLU A 244 -38.08 11.98 -5.48
N THR A 245 -38.99 12.91 -5.24
CA THR A 245 -39.94 12.82 -4.12
C THR A 245 -40.89 11.63 -4.30
N LEU A 246 -41.36 11.37 -5.53
CA LEU A 246 -42.18 10.19 -5.86
C LEU A 246 -41.41 8.88 -5.72
N ALA A 247 -40.18 8.82 -6.24
CA ALA A 247 -39.31 7.65 -6.10
C ALA A 247 -39.05 7.33 -4.62
N ALA A 248 -38.80 8.35 -3.80
CA ALA A 248 -38.69 8.24 -2.35
C ALA A 248 -39.95 7.65 -1.69
N ARG A 249 -41.14 8.16 -2.04
CA ARG A 249 -42.39 7.66 -1.46
C ARG A 249 -42.66 6.19 -1.82
N ARG A 250 -42.37 5.79 -3.06
CA ARG A 250 -42.49 4.39 -3.50
C ARG A 250 -41.57 3.46 -2.72
N ARG A 251 -40.33 3.89 -2.46
CA ARG A 251 -39.36 3.15 -1.64
C ARG A 251 -39.86 2.91 -0.21
N LEU A 252 -40.34 3.96 0.46
CA LEU A 252 -40.92 3.83 1.82
C LEU A 252 -42.15 2.92 1.88
N ALA A 253 -42.95 2.88 0.80
CA ALA A 253 -44.11 2.00 0.70
C ALA A 253 -43.72 0.52 0.54
N LEU A 254 -42.56 0.20 -0.05
CA LEU A 254 -42.03 -1.17 -0.16
C LEU A 254 -41.48 -1.68 1.17
N LEU A 255 -40.96 -0.79 2.02
CA LEU A 255 -40.39 -1.11 3.33
C LEU A 255 -41.42 -1.18 4.46
N SER A 256 -42.62 -0.66 4.24
CA SER A 256 -43.70 -0.77 5.22
C SER A 256 -44.29 -2.18 5.14
N PRO A 257 -44.22 -3.02 6.20
CA PRO A 257 -44.86 -4.32 6.18
C PRO A 257 -46.34 -4.11 5.85
N ARG A 258 -46.83 -4.79 4.81
CA ARG A 258 -48.25 -4.77 4.45
C ARG A 258 -49.00 -5.15 5.72
N LYS A 259 -49.75 -4.20 6.29
CA LYS A 259 -50.75 -4.54 7.31
C LYS A 259 -51.75 -5.42 6.59
N ASP A 260 -51.59 -6.73 6.76
CA ASP A 260 -52.39 -7.72 6.08
C ASP A 260 -53.87 -7.41 6.24
N ALA A 261 -54.56 -7.50 5.10
CA ALA A 261 -56.00 -7.47 4.99
C ALA A 261 -56.59 -8.54 5.91
N LYS A 262 -57.39 -8.10 6.88
CA LYS A 262 -58.39 -8.96 7.53
C LYS A 262 -59.61 -9.05 6.64
#